data_AF-A0A4Z0KVV5-F1
#
_entry.id   AF-A0A4Z0KVV5-F1
#
_cell.length_a   1.000
_cell.length_b   1.000
_cell.length_c   1.000
_cell.angle_alpha   90.00
_cell.angle_beta   90.00
_cell.angle_gamma   90.00
#
_symmetry.space_group_name_H-M   'P 1'
#
loop_
_entity.id
_entity.type
_entity.pdbx_description
1 polymer ?
#
loop_
_entity_poly.entity_id
_entity_poly.type
_entity_poly.pdbx_seq_one_letter_code
_entity_poly.pdbx_strand_id
1 'polypeptide(L)'
;AQDPPPRTVVFFGQGVDTTMPTTAITLQQAKQRDVRNFYFFCQHITLIPTLRSLLEQPDNGIDAFLAPGPVRMVIGTAADQFIAADVNRPLVVAGGVPGALLDGGGR
;
A
#
# COMPACT_ATOMS: atom_id res chain seq x y z
N ALA A 1 3.47 -19.48 -16.59
CA ALA A 1 2.36 -20.41 -16.26
C ALA A 1 1.73 -21.06 -17.50
N GLN A 2 1.74 -20.39 -18.67
CA GLN A 2 1.11 -20.91 -19.89
C GLN A 2 2.08 -21.66 -20.84
N ASP A 3 3.39 -21.59 -20.60
CA ASP A 3 4.37 -22.24 -21.47
C ASP A 3 4.31 -23.78 -21.37
N PRO A 4 4.42 -24.50 -22.50
CA PRO A 4 4.50 -25.95 -22.51
C PRO A 4 5.92 -26.46 -22.19
N PRO A 5 6.08 -27.56 -21.43
CA PRO A 5 5.02 -28.28 -20.70
C PRO A 5 4.54 -27.48 -19.47
N PRO A 6 3.24 -27.57 -19.12
CA PRO A 6 2.68 -26.79 -18.02
C PRO A 6 3.33 -27.21 -16.69
N ARG A 7 3.81 -26.22 -15.95
CA ARG A 7 4.38 -26.40 -14.60
C ARG A 7 3.56 -25.62 -13.59
N THR A 8 3.50 -26.11 -12.36
CA THR A 8 2.98 -25.31 -11.25
C THR A 8 3.88 -24.10 -11.04
N VAL A 9 3.28 -22.90 -11.06
CA VAL A 9 3.94 -21.64 -10.80
C VAL A 9 3.34 -21.03 -9.55
N VAL A 10 4.18 -20.75 -8.56
CA VAL A 10 3.80 -20.01 -7.36
C VAL A 10 4.50 -18.67 -7.39
N PHE A 11 3.73 -17.58 -7.41
CA PHE A 11 4.27 -16.24 -7.29
C PHE A 11 4.22 -15.79 -5.83
N PHE A 12 5.37 -15.43 -5.27
CA PHE A 12 5.48 -14.83 -3.95
C PHE A 12 5.29 -13.32 -4.06
N GLY A 13 4.10 -12.85 -3.72
CA GLY A 13 3.74 -11.44 -3.84
C GLY A 13 3.90 -10.71 -2.52
N GLN A 14 5.01 -10.00 -2.38
CA GLN A 14 5.23 -9.05 -1.31
C GLN A 14 5.11 -7.63 -1.85
N GLY A 15 4.40 -6.77 -1.13
CA GLY A 15 4.34 -5.36 -1.48
C GLY A 15 3.31 -4.59 -0.67
N VAL A 16 3.23 -3.30 -0.97
CA VAL A 16 2.29 -2.37 -0.33
C VAL A 16 1.11 -2.06 -1.25
N ASP A 17 0.22 -1.18 -0.81
CA ASP A 17 -0.97 -0.74 -1.53
C ASP A 17 -0.71 -0.42 -3.02
N THR A 18 0.46 0.11 -3.38
CA THR A 18 0.80 0.44 -4.79
C THR A 18 0.97 -0.77 -5.71
N THR A 19 1.28 -1.95 -5.17
CA THR A 19 1.51 -3.18 -5.93
C THR A 19 0.30 -4.11 -5.95
N MET A 20 -0.62 -3.93 -4.99
CA MET A 20 -1.83 -4.74 -4.85
C MET A 20 -2.74 -4.69 -6.10
N PRO A 21 -2.95 -3.53 -6.78
CA PRO A 21 -3.77 -3.49 -8.00
C PRO A 21 -3.22 -4.38 -9.12
N THR A 22 -1.92 -4.35 -9.37
CA THR A 22 -1.29 -5.18 -10.41
C THR A 22 -1.43 -6.66 -10.09
N THR A 23 -1.26 -7.05 -8.83
CA THR A 23 -1.54 -8.41 -8.35
C THR A 23 -3.00 -8.80 -8.61
N ALA A 24 -3.95 -7.95 -8.21
CA ALA A 24 -5.37 -8.23 -8.36
C ALA A 24 -5.76 -8.42 -9.83
N ILE A 25 -5.26 -7.56 -10.72
CA ILE A 25 -5.45 -7.67 -12.17
C ILE A 25 -4.85 -8.98 -12.68
N THR A 26 -3.63 -9.35 -12.25
CA THR A 26 -2.97 -10.60 -12.64
C THR A 26 -3.81 -11.82 -12.26
N LEU A 27 -4.34 -11.85 -11.03
CA LEU A 27 -5.23 -12.91 -10.56
C LEU A 27 -6.56 -12.94 -11.32
N GLN A 28 -7.14 -11.77 -11.59
CA GLN A 28 -8.37 -11.66 -12.38
C GLN A 28 -8.18 -12.21 -13.79
N GLN A 29 -7.06 -11.87 -14.45
CA GLN A 29 -6.71 -12.38 -15.77
C GLN A 29 -6.45 -13.89 -15.76
N ALA A 30 -5.75 -14.40 -14.74
CA ALA A 30 -5.53 -15.85 -14.59
C ALA A 30 -6.86 -16.60 -14.45
N LYS A 31 -7.81 -16.06 -13.67
CA LYS A 31 -9.16 -16.60 -13.53
C LYS A 31 -9.95 -16.54 -14.84
N GLN A 32 -9.92 -15.41 -15.56
CA GLN A 32 -10.60 -15.25 -16.85
C GLN A 32 -10.07 -16.22 -17.92
N ARG A 33 -8.79 -16.60 -17.85
CA ARG A 33 -8.13 -17.51 -18.78
C ARG A 33 -8.11 -18.98 -18.30
N ASP A 34 -8.81 -19.30 -17.21
CA ASP A 34 -8.83 -20.64 -16.59
C ASP A 34 -7.42 -21.23 -16.34
N VAL A 35 -6.48 -20.40 -15.88
CA VAL A 35 -5.10 -20.84 -15.56
C VAL A 35 -5.10 -21.54 -14.20
N ARG A 36 -5.08 -22.87 -14.20
CA ARG A 36 -5.20 -23.70 -12.98
C ARG A 36 -3.88 -24.04 -12.27
N ASN A 37 -2.75 -23.80 -12.94
CA ASN A 37 -1.40 -24.08 -12.42
C ASN A 37 -0.69 -22.82 -11.90
N PHE A 38 -1.41 -21.72 -11.70
CA PHE A 38 -0.87 -20.47 -11.17
C PHE A 38 -1.43 -20.22 -9.77
N TYR A 39 -0.54 -20.08 -8.81
CA TYR A 39 -0.86 -19.81 -7.41
C TYR A 39 -0.16 -18.52 -6.97
N PHE A 40 -0.77 -17.80 -6.05
CA PHE A 40 -0.23 -16.57 -5.51
C PHE A 40 -0.16 -16.68 -4.00
N PHE A 41 1.05 -16.57 -3.46
CA PHE A 41 1.26 -16.47 -2.02
C PHE A 41 1.25 -14.99 -1.65
N CYS A 42 0.15 -14.55 -1.06
CA CYS A 42 -0.10 -13.13 -0.77
C CYS A 42 0.53 -12.72 0.55
N GLN A 43 1.50 -11.82 0.50
CA GLN A 43 2.16 -11.17 1.64
C GLN A 43 2.11 -9.65 1.48
N HIS A 44 1.01 -9.13 0.93
CA HIS A 44 0.80 -7.70 0.85
C HIS A 44 0.47 -7.13 2.23
N ILE A 45 1.01 -5.96 2.51
CA ILE A 45 0.69 -5.16 3.69
C ILE A 45 0.03 -3.85 3.26
N THR A 46 -0.91 -3.37 4.04
CA THR A 46 -1.59 -2.09 3.77
C THR A 46 -1.15 -1.04 4.77
N LEU A 47 -1.05 0.21 4.32
CA LEU A 47 -0.54 1.30 5.14
C LEU A 47 -1.43 1.60 6.36
N ILE A 48 -2.76 1.62 6.19
CA ILE A 48 -3.69 2.14 7.20
C ILE A 48 -3.70 1.31 8.50
N PRO A 49 -3.82 -0.04 8.47
CA PRO A 49 -3.72 -0.85 9.69
C PRO A 49 -2.35 -0.74 10.36
N THR A 50 -1.28 -0.64 9.56
CA THR A 50 0.09 -0.47 10.06
C THR A 50 0.23 0.85 10.81
N LEU A 51 -0.30 1.92 10.23
CA LEU A 51 -0.29 3.26 10.81
C LEU A 51 -1.13 3.34 12.08
N ARG A 52 -2.32 2.73 12.10
CA ARG A 52 -3.16 2.63 13.30
C ARG A 52 -2.42 1.90 14.43
N SER A 53 -1.81 0.76 14.12
CA SER A 53 -1.08 -0.04 15.11
C SER A 53 0.09 0.75 15.72
N LEU A 54 0.79 1.56 14.92
CA LEU A 54 1.86 2.44 15.41
C LEU A 54 1.31 3.56 16.32
N LEU A 55 0.15 4.10 15.97
CA LEU A 55 -0.50 5.19 16.69
C LEU A 55 -1.10 4.77 18.04
N GLU A 56 -1.51 3.51 18.17
CA GLU A 56 -2.01 2.93 19.41
C GLU A 56 -0.90 2.67 20.46
N GLN A 57 0.38 2.78 20.08
CA GLN A 57 1.48 2.60 21.04
C GLN A 57 1.63 3.83 21.95
N PRO A 58 1.62 3.65 23.28
CA PRO A 58 1.57 4.76 24.25
C PRO A 58 2.77 5.73 24.19
N ASP A 59 3.91 5.29 23.66
CA ASP A 59 5.15 6.08 23.56
C ASP A 59 5.70 6.15 22.11
N ASN A 60 4.83 6.28 21.11
CA ASN A 60 5.28 6.29 19.71
C ASN A 60 6.11 7.54 19.31
N GLY A 61 6.11 8.61 20.10
CA GLY A 61 6.97 9.79 19.91
C GLY A 61 6.81 10.54 18.58
N ILE A 62 5.72 10.34 17.84
CA ILE A 62 5.52 10.94 16.52
C ILE A 62 4.69 12.22 16.63
N ASP A 63 5.23 13.36 16.23
CA ASP A 63 4.49 14.63 16.25
C ASP A 63 3.67 14.88 14.97
N ALA A 64 4.11 14.35 13.82
CA ALA A 64 3.50 14.59 12.52
C ALA A 64 3.76 13.43 11.54
N PHE A 65 2.92 13.32 10.51
CA PHE A 65 3.03 12.31 9.46
C PHE A 65 3.34 12.89 8.09
N LEU A 66 4.26 12.23 7.39
CA LEU A 66 4.48 12.43 5.96
C LEU A 66 3.93 11.23 5.19
N ALA A 67 2.81 11.46 4.51
CA ALA A 67 2.11 10.47 3.73
C ALA A 67 2.76 10.30 2.34
N PRO A 68 3.17 9.09 1.93
CA PRO A 68 3.71 8.87 0.59
C PRO A 68 2.65 9.10 -0.50
N GLY A 69 2.89 10.07 -1.38
CA GLY A 69 2.03 10.42 -2.51
C GLY A 69 1.66 9.25 -3.43
N PRO A 70 2.60 8.39 -3.87
CA PRO A 70 2.28 7.24 -4.71
C PRO A 70 1.27 6.28 -4.09
N VAL A 71 1.28 6.13 -2.76
CA VAL A 71 0.29 5.31 -2.05
C VAL A 71 -1.08 5.97 -2.09
N ARG A 72 -1.14 7.29 -1.88
CA ARG A 72 -2.41 8.06 -1.94
C ARG A 72 -3.01 8.09 -3.34
N MET A 73 -2.20 7.98 -4.40
CA MET A 73 -2.74 7.79 -5.76
C MET A 73 -3.56 6.49 -5.89
N VAL A 74 -3.30 5.48 -5.06
CA VAL A 74 -4.00 4.20 -5.11
C VAL A 74 -5.17 4.13 -4.12
N ILE A 75 -4.95 4.53 -2.86
CA ILE A 75 -5.97 4.38 -1.80
C ILE A 75 -6.74 5.68 -1.49
N GLY A 76 -6.35 6.80 -2.09
CA GLY A 76 -6.89 8.12 -1.77
C GLY A 76 -6.45 8.63 -0.39
N THR A 77 -7.00 9.77 0.02
CA THR A 77 -6.74 10.41 1.33
C THR A 77 -7.90 10.24 2.32
N ALA A 78 -9.05 9.70 1.88
CA ALA A 78 -10.19 9.47 2.76
C ALA A 78 -9.85 8.54 3.94
N ALA A 79 -8.95 7.59 3.71
CA ALA A 79 -8.47 6.68 4.72
C ALA A 79 -7.62 7.34 5.81
N ASP A 80 -7.18 8.60 5.62
CA ASP A 80 -6.41 9.36 6.60
C ASP A 80 -7.30 10.12 7.60
N GLN A 81 -8.62 10.14 7.41
CA GLN A 81 -9.55 10.92 8.25
C GLN A 81 -9.49 10.55 9.74
N PHE A 82 -9.19 9.29 10.07
CA PHE A 82 -9.05 8.87 11.47
C PHE A 82 -7.86 9.55 12.18
N ILE A 83 -6.83 9.98 11.44
CA ILE A 83 -5.65 10.64 12.01
C ILE A 83 -6.04 12.03 12.50
N ALA A 84 -6.86 12.74 11.71
CA ALA A 84 -7.40 14.03 12.11
C ALA A 84 -8.43 13.90 13.23
N ALA A 85 -9.32 12.90 13.17
CA ALA A 85 -10.42 12.72 14.12
C ALA A 85 -9.98 12.15 15.48
N ASP A 86 -9.09 11.14 15.47
CA ASP A 86 -8.81 10.33 16.67
C ASP A 86 -7.44 10.66 17.29
N VAL A 87 -6.49 11.13 16.47
CA VAL A 87 -5.07 11.22 16.86
C VAL A 87 -4.60 12.66 16.97
N ASN A 88 -5.29 13.60 16.31
CA ASN A 88 -5.06 15.04 16.37
C ASN A 88 -3.60 15.43 16.03
N ARG A 89 -2.99 14.70 15.09
CA ARG A 89 -1.62 14.94 14.58
C ARG A 89 -1.66 15.37 13.11
N PRO A 90 -0.89 16.38 12.70
CA PRO A 90 -0.87 16.83 11.31
C PRO A 90 -0.33 15.73 10.37
N LEU A 91 -0.98 15.58 9.22
CA LEU A 91 -0.54 14.71 8.13
C LEU A 91 -0.45 15.52 6.84
N VAL A 92 0.69 15.41 6.15
CA VAL A 92 0.92 16.04 4.85
C VAL A 92 1.27 14.97 3.84
N VAL A 93 0.64 15.01 2.66
CA VAL A 93 0.99 14.12 1.55
C VAL A 93 2.17 14.71 0.79
N ALA A 94 3.31 14.02 0.79
CA ALA A 94 4.48 14.43 0.03
C ALA A 94 4.59 13.68 -1.29
N GLY A 95 5.03 14.40 -2.33
CA GLY A 95 5.45 13.80 -3.59
C GLY A 95 6.70 12.93 -3.43
N GLY A 96 6.97 12.07 -4.40
CA GLY A 96 8.10 11.12 -4.38
C GLY A 96 9.46 11.70 -4.80
N VAL A 97 9.61 13.03 -4.88
CA VAL A 97 10.85 13.68 -5.32
C VAL A 97 11.64 14.24 -4.12
N PRO A 98 12.98 14.21 -4.13
CA PRO A 98 13.81 14.62 -2.98
C PRO A 98 13.52 16.04 -2.45
N GLY A 99 13.09 16.98 -3.30
CA GLY A 99 12.73 18.34 -2.89
C GLY A 99 11.42 18.45 -2.11
N ALA A 100 10.54 17.44 -2.18
CA ALA A 100 9.24 17.46 -1.52
C ALA A 100 9.33 17.40 0.01
N LEU A 101 10.46 16.94 0.57
CA LEU A 101 10.67 16.91 2.02
C LEU A 101 10.81 18.32 2.62
N LEU A 102 11.35 19.26 1.83
CA LEU A 102 11.58 20.65 2.27
C LEU A 102 10.33 21.53 2.08
N ASP A 103 9.41 21.11 1.21
CA ASP A 103 8.21 21.86 0.82
C ASP A 103 6.97 21.48 1.66
N GLY A 104 7.11 20.52 2.59
CA GLY A 104 6.04 20.08 3.50
C GLY A 104 5.64 21.13 4.57
N GLY A 105 6.27 22.31 4.55
CA GLY A 105 5.96 23.43 5.42
C GLY A 105 5.33 24.60 4.64
N GLY A 106 4.00 24.62 4.55
CA GLY A 106 3.23 25.83 4.28
C GLY A 106 2.47 25.88 2.95
N ARG A 107 1.16 25.63 3.03
CA ARG A 107 0.11 26.67 2.97
C ARG A 107 -1.19 26.13 3.55
#